data_AF-A0A210QH96-F1
#
_entry.id   AF-A0A210QH96-F1
#
_cell.length_a   1.000
_cell.length_b   1.000
_cell.length_c   1.000
_cell.angle_alpha   90.00
_cell.angle_beta   90.00
_cell.angle_gamma   90.00
#
_symmetry.space_group_name_H-M   'P 1'
#
loop_
_entity.id
_entity.type
_entity.pdbx_description
1 polymer ?
#
loop_
_entity_poly.entity_id
_entity_poly.type
_entity_poly.pdbx_seq_one_letter_code
_entity_poly.pdbx_strand_id
1 'polypeptide(L)'
;MEPAILVIDGTYIYIQKSGQFMFQRRSYSMHKHRPLVKPMMFVTTTGYIVSVLGPYFADSKNNDASILSQILNSNIEEIKEWIQENDVFVVDRGFRDSLDLLKQLGIQTEMLSFSKQKQQHTVGESNASRLVTKIRGVVEAVNGRLKTWKYLDRVLPNSQIPYVGDIVRIVCAICNKFSTKISTGDAEKDQVIGSKMLYLSKKQNTLQESIDRDGLANRPSKWQRMDTSSEIDFPVMTEEDLRNLTLGVYQLKLARAYTQEHMSESGGYEVSVCKVDANLISAKIQSRHISSKAYQLWVFFDECTVQGWYCKCRAGARVVGTCSHVASVVWYMGFARHLDKTFDFSKDWTQYLQDASHTPEPLSVDESDDEGKTEE
;
A
#
# COMPACT_ATOMS: atom_id res chain seq x y z
N MET A 1 27.63 12.68 -18.34
CA MET A 1 27.57 11.60 -17.34
C MET A 1 26.10 11.19 -17.24
N GLU A 2 25.78 9.91 -17.09
CA GLU A 2 24.39 9.52 -16.85
C GLU A 2 23.94 10.02 -15.48
N PRO A 3 22.70 10.53 -15.32
CA PRO A 3 22.24 11.06 -14.05
C PRO A 3 22.13 9.95 -13.00
N ALA A 4 22.59 10.23 -11.78
CA ALA A 4 22.38 9.32 -10.66
C ALA A 4 20.90 9.36 -10.24
N ILE A 5 20.34 8.18 -9.94
CA ILE A 5 18.96 8.07 -9.44
C ILE A 5 19.01 7.59 -7.99
N LEU A 6 18.64 8.48 -7.07
CA LEU A 6 18.59 8.20 -5.64
C LEU A 6 17.14 8.18 -5.15
N VAL A 7 16.80 7.13 -4.43
CA VAL A 7 15.53 6.96 -3.73
C VAL A 7 15.77 7.32 -2.27
N ILE A 8 15.10 8.37 -1.80
CA ILE A 8 15.32 8.94 -0.47
C ILE A 8 14.10 8.65 0.41
N ASP A 9 14.36 8.22 1.64
CA ASP A 9 13.32 7.92 2.61
C ASP A 9 13.80 8.05 4.04
N GLY A 10 12.91 8.52 4.92
CA GLY A 10 13.14 8.46 6.37
C GLY A 10 12.81 7.08 6.90
N THR A 11 13.73 6.46 7.65
CA THR A 11 13.41 5.31 8.51
C THR A 11 13.30 5.77 9.96
N TYR A 12 12.96 4.86 10.87
CA TYR A 12 12.78 5.21 12.29
C TYR A 12 13.29 4.11 13.20
N ILE A 13 13.93 4.47 14.31
CA ILE A 13 14.34 3.57 15.37
C ILE A 13 13.54 3.91 16.63
N TYR A 14 12.79 2.94 17.16
CA TYR A 14 12.00 3.16 18.37
C TYR A 14 12.91 3.23 19.59
N ILE A 15 12.59 4.17 20.48
CA ILE A 15 13.30 4.36 21.75
C ILE A 15 12.30 4.37 22.91
N GLN A 16 12.79 4.13 24.11
CA GLN A 16 11.99 4.24 25.32
C GLN A 16 11.49 5.68 25.53
N LYS A 17 10.41 5.81 26.31
CA LYS A 17 10.00 7.12 26.84
C LYS A 17 11.13 7.65 27.73
N SER A 18 11.50 8.91 27.54
CA SER A 18 12.52 9.58 28.36
C SER A 18 11.88 10.33 29.52
N GLY A 19 12.55 10.31 30.69
CA GLY A 19 12.22 11.19 31.81
C GLY A 19 12.65 12.64 31.58
N GLN A 20 13.52 12.89 30.60
CA GLN A 20 13.88 14.24 30.19
C GLN A 20 12.80 14.81 29.27
N PHE A 21 11.87 15.59 29.82
CA PHE A 21 10.65 16.00 29.13
C PHE A 21 10.87 16.78 27.84
N MET A 22 11.94 17.59 27.74
CA MET A 22 12.28 18.27 26.48
C MET A 22 12.58 17.24 25.39
N PHE A 23 13.49 16.31 25.65
CA PHE A 23 13.85 15.27 24.71
C PHE A 23 12.63 14.41 24.37
N GLN A 24 11.85 14.00 25.38
CA GLN A 24 10.63 13.21 25.18
C GLN A 24 9.67 13.86 24.18
N ARG A 25 9.43 15.18 24.28
CA ARG A 25 8.57 15.91 23.34
C ARG A 25 9.16 15.94 21.92
N ARG A 26 10.49 16.10 21.81
CA ARG A 26 11.18 16.20 20.51
C ARG A 26 11.35 14.86 19.81
N SER A 27 11.45 13.77 20.57
CA SER A 27 11.54 12.41 20.03
C SER A 27 10.18 11.77 19.80
N TYR A 28 9.07 12.40 20.17
CA TYR A 28 7.74 11.82 19.99
C TYR A 28 7.23 12.04 18.56
N SER A 29 6.95 10.94 17.85
CA SER A 29 6.33 11.00 16.53
C SER A 29 4.81 10.99 16.64
N MET A 30 4.17 12.07 16.15
CA MET A 30 2.71 12.09 16.02
C MET A 30 2.18 11.06 15.02
N HIS A 31 2.97 10.72 13.99
CA HIS A 31 2.58 9.75 12.97
C HIS A 31 2.64 8.30 13.47
N LYS A 32 3.61 7.97 14.34
CA LYS A 32 3.78 6.62 14.90
C LYS A 32 3.22 6.49 16.32
N HIS A 33 2.75 7.59 16.91
CA HIS A 33 2.25 7.70 18.28
C HIS A 33 3.21 7.13 19.34
N ARG A 34 4.53 7.21 19.08
CA ARG A 34 5.58 6.63 19.92
C ARG A 34 6.89 7.41 19.83
N PRO A 35 7.75 7.38 20.87
CA PRO A 35 9.09 7.92 20.80
C PRO A 35 9.97 7.17 19.79
N LEU A 36 10.65 7.91 18.92
CA LEU A 36 11.60 7.40 17.93
C LEU A 36 12.64 8.46 17.56
N VAL A 37 13.69 8.01 16.89
CA VAL A 37 14.65 8.87 16.18
C VAL A 37 14.71 8.44 14.70
N LYS A 38 15.05 9.36 13.81
CA LYS A 38 14.93 9.17 12.36
C LYS A 38 16.28 9.17 11.63
N PRO A 39 16.77 8.03 11.13
CA PRO A 39 17.81 8.02 10.11
C PRO A 39 17.22 8.38 8.74
N MET A 40 17.96 9.16 7.94
CA MET A 40 17.61 9.50 6.55
C MET A 40 18.44 8.66 5.59
N MET A 41 17.77 7.90 4.72
CA MET A 41 18.40 6.93 3.82
C MET A 41 18.57 7.50 2.41
N PHE A 42 19.75 7.33 1.81
CA PHE A 42 20.03 7.59 0.40
C PHE A 42 20.38 6.27 -0.29
N VAL A 43 19.50 5.80 -1.17
CA VAL A 43 19.58 4.45 -1.75
C VAL A 43 19.47 4.52 -3.26
N THR A 44 20.32 3.80 -4.00
CA THR A 44 20.18 3.70 -5.47
C THR A 44 19.00 2.83 -5.88
N THR A 45 18.60 2.86 -7.15
CA THR A 45 17.56 1.96 -7.69
C THR A 45 17.90 0.47 -7.64
N THR A 46 19.16 0.11 -7.38
CA THR A 46 19.58 -1.30 -7.18
C THR A 46 19.44 -1.78 -5.74
N GLY A 47 19.20 -0.86 -4.80
CA GLY A 47 19.19 -1.12 -3.36
C GLY A 47 20.52 -0.90 -2.67
N TYR A 48 21.55 -0.45 -3.37
CA TYR A 48 22.82 -0.04 -2.75
C TYR A 48 22.61 1.22 -1.90
N ILE A 49 23.01 1.17 -0.63
CA ILE A 49 22.89 2.28 0.31
C ILE A 49 24.12 3.18 0.14
N VAL A 50 23.91 4.39 -0.36
CA VAL A 50 24.98 5.37 -0.62
C VAL A 50 25.39 6.04 0.68
N SER A 51 24.42 6.55 1.43
CA SER A 51 24.64 7.20 2.72
C SER A 51 23.42 7.01 3.63
N VAL A 52 23.66 7.10 4.94
CA VAL A 52 22.63 7.21 5.96
C VAL A 52 22.99 8.29 6.97
N LEU A 53 22.13 9.30 7.08
CA LEU A 53 22.38 10.50 7.87
C LEU A 53 21.49 10.55 9.12
N GLY A 54 21.97 11.28 10.13
CA GLY A 54 21.31 11.42 11.43
C GLY A 54 21.86 10.47 12.52
N PRO A 55 21.04 10.08 13.50
CA PRO A 55 19.59 10.18 13.52
C PRO A 55 19.08 11.58 13.93
N TYR A 56 17.90 11.95 13.42
CA TYR A 56 17.21 13.22 13.68
C TYR A 56 16.05 13.04 14.68
N PHE A 57 15.56 14.16 15.21
CA PHE A 57 14.35 14.17 16.04
C PHE A 57 13.09 13.79 15.25
N ALA A 58 11.98 13.54 15.96
CA ALA A 58 10.73 13.09 15.36
C ALA A 58 9.59 14.11 15.45
N ASP A 59 9.84 15.27 16.06
CA ASP A 59 8.87 16.36 16.17
C ASP A 59 8.53 16.98 14.80
N SER A 60 7.51 17.83 14.78
CA SER A 60 7.00 18.45 13.56
C SER A 60 8.03 19.34 12.82
N LYS A 61 9.06 19.82 13.52
CA LYS A 61 10.16 20.60 12.93
C LYS A 61 11.18 19.71 12.22
N ASN A 62 11.16 18.41 12.47
CA ASN A 62 12.04 17.40 11.89
C ASN A 62 11.21 16.42 11.01
N ASN A 63 10.36 16.99 10.15
CA ASN A 63 9.75 16.24 9.07
C ASN A 63 10.77 15.95 7.96
N ASP A 64 10.42 15.06 7.04
CA ASP A 64 11.39 14.50 6.10
C ASP A 64 11.91 15.56 5.10
N ALA A 65 11.06 16.49 4.67
CA ALA A 65 11.47 17.66 3.89
C ALA A 65 12.46 18.56 4.66
N SER A 66 12.18 18.89 5.92
CA SER A 66 13.05 19.75 6.73
C SER A 66 14.41 19.10 7.00
N ILE A 67 14.43 17.79 7.24
CA ILE A 67 15.67 17.02 7.38
C ILE A 67 16.49 17.05 6.08
N LEU A 68 15.87 16.76 4.94
CA LEU A 68 16.56 16.77 3.65
C LEU A 68 17.10 18.17 3.31
N SER A 69 16.31 19.22 3.53
CA SER A 69 16.75 20.59 3.30
C SER A 69 17.93 20.98 4.19
N GLN A 70 17.96 20.53 5.45
CA GLN A 70 19.08 20.77 6.34
C GLN A 70 20.34 20.02 5.88
N ILE A 71 20.21 18.74 5.49
CA ILE A 71 21.31 17.95 4.93
C ILE A 71 21.97 18.67 3.75
N LEU A 72 21.14 19.09 2.79
CA LEU A 72 21.61 19.73 1.56
C LEU A 72 22.20 21.12 1.84
N ASN A 73 21.54 21.96 2.63
CA ASN A 73 22.04 23.31 2.90
C ASN A 73 23.34 23.30 3.71
N SER A 74 23.45 22.40 4.68
CA SER A 74 24.66 22.25 5.51
C SER A 74 25.77 21.44 4.84
N ASN A 75 25.57 20.94 3.62
CA ASN A 75 26.52 20.11 2.90
C ASN A 75 27.03 18.92 3.74
N ILE A 76 26.11 18.22 4.44
CA ILE A 76 26.49 17.08 5.29
C ILE A 76 27.10 15.98 4.43
N GLU A 77 28.21 15.39 4.89
CA GLU A 77 28.99 14.39 4.14
C GLU A 77 29.34 14.85 2.72
N GLU A 78 29.63 16.15 2.57
CA GLU A 78 30.03 16.76 1.29
C GLU A 78 29.05 16.43 0.16
N ILE A 79 27.75 16.34 0.49
CA ILE A 79 26.71 15.90 -0.45
C ILE A 79 26.72 16.64 -1.79
N LYS A 80 27.05 17.94 -1.79
CA LYS A 80 27.16 18.76 -2.99
C LYS A 80 28.31 18.38 -3.92
N GLU A 81 29.25 17.55 -3.47
CA GLU A 81 30.38 17.07 -4.28
C GLU A 81 30.03 15.79 -5.05
N TRP A 82 29.05 15.01 -4.57
CA TRP A 82 28.66 13.74 -5.19
C TRP A 82 27.24 13.74 -5.76
N ILE A 83 26.47 14.82 -5.59
CA ILE A 83 25.27 15.10 -6.40
C ILE A 83 25.64 16.06 -7.55
N GLN A 84 25.03 15.84 -8.70
CA GLN A 84 25.24 16.66 -9.89
C GLN A 84 23.93 17.21 -10.43
N GLU A 85 24.03 18.28 -11.22
CA GLU A 85 22.89 18.79 -11.98
C GLU A 85 22.35 17.68 -12.90
N ASN A 86 21.02 17.57 -12.96
CA ASN A 86 20.24 16.51 -13.61
C ASN A 86 20.14 15.17 -12.88
N ASP A 87 20.77 14.99 -11.71
CA ASP A 87 20.48 13.83 -10.87
C ASP A 87 18.99 13.78 -10.49
N VAL A 88 18.47 12.57 -10.26
CA VAL A 88 17.05 12.32 -10.00
C VAL A 88 16.85 11.85 -8.57
N PHE A 89 16.05 12.59 -7.80
CA PHE A 89 15.60 12.19 -6.47
C PHE A 89 14.17 11.66 -6.52
N VAL A 90 14.00 10.40 -6.13
CA VAL A 90 12.70 9.74 -6.02
C VAL A 90 12.26 9.76 -4.54
N VAL A 91 11.25 10.57 -4.24
CA VAL A 91 10.81 10.88 -2.87
C VAL A 91 9.32 10.60 -2.65
N ASP A 92 8.91 10.50 -1.38
CA ASP A 92 7.48 10.48 -1.05
C ASP A 92 6.93 11.89 -0.84
N ARG A 93 5.64 11.95 -0.49
CA ARG A 93 4.93 13.21 -0.27
C ARG A 93 5.43 13.97 0.96
N GLY A 94 6.14 13.32 1.89
CA GLY A 94 6.73 13.94 3.07
C GLY A 94 7.86 14.91 2.73
N PHE A 95 8.40 14.84 1.51
CA PHE A 95 9.48 15.71 1.01
C PHE A 95 8.99 16.93 0.22
N ARG A 96 7.66 17.15 0.13
CA ARG A 96 7.07 18.22 -0.68
C ARG A 96 7.74 19.58 -0.50
N ASP A 97 8.01 19.96 0.75
CA ASP A 97 8.51 21.30 1.08
C ASP A 97 10.02 21.45 0.79
N SER A 98 10.67 20.41 0.25
CA SER A 98 12.07 20.45 -0.20
C SER A 98 12.21 20.55 -1.74
N LEU A 99 11.11 20.47 -2.49
CA LEU A 99 11.15 20.41 -3.96
C LEU A 99 11.75 21.66 -4.60
N ASP A 100 11.45 22.86 -4.07
CA ASP A 100 12.02 24.11 -4.60
C ASP A 100 13.53 24.17 -4.39
N LEU A 101 14.03 23.68 -3.25
CA LEU A 101 15.47 23.59 -2.98
C LEU A 101 16.14 22.58 -3.93
N LEU A 102 15.54 21.41 -4.12
CA LEU A 102 16.07 20.40 -5.05
C LEU A 102 16.16 20.96 -6.48
N LYS A 103 15.12 21.67 -6.92
CA LYS A 103 15.11 22.34 -8.22
C LYS A 103 16.20 23.41 -8.34
N GLN A 104 16.44 24.20 -7.29
CA GLN A 104 17.52 25.20 -7.26
C GLN A 104 18.91 24.57 -7.36
N LEU A 105 19.08 23.34 -6.86
CA LEU A 105 20.31 22.56 -6.98
C LEU A 105 20.41 21.81 -8.32
N GLY A 106 19.46 22.01 -9.25
CA GLY A 106 19.44 21.32 -10.54
C GLY A 106 19.02 19.85 -10.46
N ILE A 107 18.46 19.40 -9.33
CA ILE A 107 18.02 18.02 -9.11
C ILE A 107 16.59 17.86 -9.65
N GLN A 108 16.39 16.83 -10.46
CA GLN A 108 15.07 16.41 -10.93
C GLN A 108 14.36 15.62 -9.82
N THR A 109 13.08 15.86 -9.62
CA THR A 109 12.33 15.21 -8.52
C THR A 109 11.15 14.42 -9.03
N GLU A 110 11.11 13.14 -8.68
CA GLU A 110 9.99 12.23 -8.96
C GLU A 110 9.23 11.91 -7.67
N MET A 111 7.95 12.26 -7.63
CA MET A 111 7.12 12.14 -6.43
C MET A 111 5.68 11.73 -6.76
N LEU A 112 5.05 11.00 -5.84
CA LEU A 112 3.63 10.66 -5.85
C LEU A 112 2.72 11.89 -6.03
N SER A 113 1.78 11.82 -6.97
CA SER A 113 0.83 12.91 -7.28
C SER A 113 -0.02 13.30 -6.06
N PHE A 114 -0.38 14.58 -5.95
CA PHE A 114 -1.33 15.04 -4.93
C PHE A 114 -2.76 14.67 -5.31
N SER A 115 -3.63 14.52 -4.31
CA SER A 115 -5.07 14.60 -4.55
C SER A 115 -5.64 15.59 -3.54
N LYS A 116 -6.54 16.46 -4.01
CA LYS A 116 -7.36 17.29 -3.12
C LYS A 116 -8.22 16.33 -2.28
N GLN A 117 -8.38 16.64 -0.99
CA GLN A 117 -9.00 15.73 -0.03
C GLN A 117 -10.32 15.12 -0.57
N LYS A 118 -10.46 13.81 -0.40
CA LYS A 118 -11.63 12.96 -0.76
C LYS A 118 -11.88 12.67 -2.25
N GLN A 119 -11.11 13.19 -3.19
CA GLN A 119 -11.27 12.83 -4.61
C GLN A 119 -10.34 11.69 -5.05
N GLN A 120 -10.87 10.81 -5.91
CA GLN A 120 -10.08 9.82 -6.63
C GLN A 120 -9.07 10.53 -7.53
N HIS A 121 -7.87 9.98 -7.67
CA HIS A 121 -6.87 10.49 -8.62
C HIS A 121 -7.33 10.28 -10.06
N THR A 122 -6.92 11.18 -10.96
CA THR A 122 -7.12 10.94 -12.39
C THR A 122 -6.35 9.69 -12.85
N VAL A 123 -6.67 9.19 -14.05
CA VAL A 123 -5.94 8.05 -14.65
C VAL A 123 -4.45 8.38 -14.75
N GLY A 124 -4.10 9.56 -15.29
CA GLY A 124 -2.73 10.02 -15.42
C GLY A 124 -1.99 10.14 -14.08
N GLU A 125 -2.61 10.77 -13.07
CA GLU A 125 -2.02 10.87 -11.72
C GLU A 125 -1.81 9.50 -11.08
N SER A 126 -2.78 8.60 -11.21
CA SER A 126 -2.70 7.25 -10.63
C SER A 126 -1.63 6.40 -11.32
N ASN A 127 -1.49 6.55 -12.64
CA ASN A 127 -0.46 5.90 -13.44
C ASN A 127 0.94 6.42 -13.06
N ALA A 128 1.15 7.74 -13.05
CA ALA A 128 2.41 8.37 -12.67
C ALA A 128 2.83 7.97 -11.24
N SER A 129 1.89 8.04 -10.30
CA SER A 129 2.09 7.57 -8.92
C SER A 129 2.50 6.09 -8.84
N ARG A 130 2.01 5.24 -9.76
CA ARG A 130 2.39 3.83 -9.80
C ARG A 130 3.82 3.61 -10.30
N LEU A 131 4.29 4.42 -11.25
CA LEU A 131 5.68 4.41 -11.72
C LEU A 131 6.62 4.76 -10.57
N VAL A 132 6.34 5.85 -9.86
CA VAL A 132 7.12 6.27 -8.69
C VAL A 132 7.13 5.19 -7.61
N THR A 133 5.98 4.60 -7.26
CA THR A 133 5.93 3.54 -6.24
C THR A 133 6.62 2.25 -6.66
N LYS A 134 6.75 1.95 -7.96
CA LYS A 134 7.54 0.81 -8.44
C LYS A 134 9.01 0.97 -8.04
N ILE A 135 9.56 2.17 -8.23
CA ILE A 135 10.96 2.48 -7.93
C ILE A 135 11.17 2.64 -6.42
N ARG A 136 10.25 3.33 -5.73
CA ARG A 136 10.31 3.49 -4.27
C ARG A 136 10.29 2.19 -3.49
N GLY A 137 9.72 1.11 -4.04
CA GLY A 137 9.76 -0.21 -3.41
C GLY A 137 11.17 -0.68 -3.02
N VAL A 138 12.21 -0.17 -3.68
CA VAL A 138 13.61 -0.48 -3.37
C VAL A 138 14.04 0.06 -1.99
N VAL A 139 13.76 1.34 -1.69
CA VAL A 139 14.11 1.91 -0.37
C VAL A 139 13.24 1.31 0.74
N GLU A 140 11.98 0.98 0.44
CA GLU A 140 11.11 0.25 1.37
C GLU A 140 11.67 -1.14 1.69
N ALA A 141 12.20 -1.84 0.69
CA ALA A 141 12.86 -3.14 0.88
C ALA A 141 14.18 -3.02 1.67
N VAL A 142 14.98 -1.97 1.44
CA VAL A 142 16.16 -1.65 2.26
C VAL A 142 15.74 -1.41 3.71
N ASN A 143 14.76 -0.54 3.94
CA ASN A 143 14.26 -0.23 5.27
C ASN A 143 13.74 -1.49 5.97
N GLY A 144 12.99 -2.33 5.27
CA GLY A 144 12.55 -3.63 5.76
C GLY A 144 13.71 -4.57 6.13
N ARG A 145 14.79 -4.57 5.36
CA ARG A 145 16.01 -5.34 5.66
C ARG A 145 16.70 -4.83 6.92
N LEU A 146 16.78 -3.53 7.14
CA LEU A 146 17.32 -2.99 8.40
C LEU A 146 16.48 -3.47 9.60
N LYS A 147 15.17 -3.64 9.42
CA LYS A 147 14.27 -4.16 10.45
C LYS A 147 14.35 -5.66 10.72
N THR A 148 15.11 -6.43 9.95
CA THR A 148 15.38 -7.85 10.30
C THR A 148 16.48 -7.97 11.37
N TRP A 149 17.24 -6.91 11.61
CA TRP A 149 18.26 -6.88 12.66
C TRP A 149 17.60 -6.69 14.02
N LYS A 150 17.76 -7.68 14.90
CA LYS A 150 17.14 -7.70 16.25
C LYS A 150 17.35 -6.42 17.05
N TYR A 151 18.49 -5.75 16.89
CA TYR A 151 18.77 -4.47 17.54
C TYR A 151 17.84 -3.36 17.02
N LEU A 152 17.67 -3.23 15.70
CA LEU A 152 16.92 -2.15 15.06
C LEU A 152 15.39 -2.37 15.01
N ASP A 153 14.95 -3.60 15.27
CA ASP A 153 13.53 -3.99 15.36
C ASP A 153 12.91 -3.73 16.76
N ARG A 154 13.75 -3.60 17.78
CA ARG A 154 13.30 -3.43 19.18
C ARG A 154 13.13 -1.97 19.57
N VAL A 155 12.46 -1.75 20.70
CA VAL A 155 12.46 -0.47 21.41
C VAL A 155 13.76 -0.35 22.19
N LEU A 156 14.64 0.55 21.77
CA LEU A 156 15.96 0.72 22.39
C LEU A 156 15.88 1.50 23.71
N PRO A 157 16.68 1.13 24.73
CA PRO A 157 16.80 1.93 25.93
C PRO A 157 17.48 3.27 25.66
N ASN A 158 17.13 4.30 26.45
CA ASN A 158 17.64 5.66 26.23
C ASN A 158 19.18 5.76 26.27
N SER A 159 19.85 4.85 27.00
CA SER A 159 21.31 4.75 27.04
C SER A 159 21.95 4.41 25.70
N GLN A 160 21.18 3.91 24.74
CA GLN A 160 21.67 3.53 23.41
C GLN A 160 21.62 4.67 22.38
N ILE A 161 20.88 5.74 22.66
CA ILE A 161 20.66 6.86 21.72
C ILE A 161 21.97 7.40 21.11
N PRO A 162 23.05 7.62 21.87
CA PRO A 162 24.31 8.13 21.31
C PRO A 162 24.91 7.25 20.20
N TYR A 163 24.62 5.95 20.19
CA TYR A 163 25.23 4.97 19.27
C TYR A 163 24.32 4.62 18.08
N VAL A 164 23.06 5.08 18.07
CA VAL A 164 22.09 4.67 17.05
C VAL A 164 22.57 5.00 15.63
N GLY A 165 23.16 6.18 15.41
CA GLY A 165 23.66 6.59 14.10
C GLY A 165 24.73 5.65 13.57
N ASP A 166 25.76 5.40 14.38
CA ASP A 166 26.87 4.53 14.01
C ASP A 166 26.43 3.08 13.80
N ILE A 167 25.56 2.57 14.66
CA ILE A 167 25.02 1.21 14.50
C ILE A 167 24.22 1.09 13.21
N VAL A 168 23.39 2.07 12.87
CA VAL A 168 22.65 2.06 11.60
C VAL A 168 23.62 2.09 10.41
N ARG A 169 24.67 2.93 10.42
CA ARG A 169 25.71 2.96 9.38
C ARG A 169 26.43 1.62 9.24
N ILE A 170 26.85 1.03 10.35
CA ILE A 170 27.52 -0.28 10.38
C ILE A 170 26.61 -1.36 9.77
N VAL A 171 25.34 -1.40 10.19
CA VAL A 171 24.36 -2.35 9.64
C VAL A 171 24.16 -2.12 8.14
N CYS A 172 24.08 -0.86 7.69
CA CYS A 172 23.97 -0.53 6.26
C CYS A 172 25.19 -1.02 5.46
N ALA A 173 26.41 -0.80 5.97
CA ALA A 173 27.64 -1.27 5.35
C ALA A 173 27.69 -2.81 5.25
N ILE A 174 27.30 -3.51 6.31
CA ILE A 174 27.19 -4.98 6.31
C ILE A 174 26.14 -5.43 5.29
N CYS A 175 24.99 -4.73 5.22
CA CYS A 175 23.94 -5.05 4.25
C CYS A 175 24.43 -4.89 2.81
N ASN A 176 25.13 -3.81 2.50
CA ASN A 176 25.73 -3.58 1.18
C ASN A 176 26.74 -4.68 0.81
N LYS A 177 27.55 -5.14 1.77
CA LYS A 177 28.62 -6.11 1.51
C LYS A 177 28.13 -7.56 1.42
N PHE A 178 27.19 -7.96 2.28
CA PHE A 178 26.90 -9.38 2.52
C PHE A 178 25.44 -9.79 2.27
N SER A 179 24.50 -8.86 2.18
CA SER A 179 23.11 -9.24 1.92
C SER A 179 22.86 -9.54 0.45
N THR A 180 21.83 -10.33 0.18
CA THR A 180 21.36 -10.55 -1.20
C THR A 180 20.99 -9.22 -1.85
N LYS A 181 21.24 -9.07 -3.15
CA LYS A 181 20.84 -7.86 -3.89
C LYS A 181 19.30 -7.74 -3.87
N ILE A 182 18.80 -6.52 -3.78
CA ILE A 182 17.34 -6.25 -3.85
C ILE A 182 16.87 -6.37 -5.29
N SER A 183 17.66 -5.84 -6.23
CA SER A 183 17.47 -6.14 -7.65
C SER A 183 17.75 -7.62 -7.91
N THR A 184 16.90 -8.23 -8.73
CA THR A 184 17.08 -9.57 -9.27
C THR A 184 18.29 -9.66 -10.20
N GLY A 185 18.80 -8.52 -10.69
CA GLY A 185 19.92 -8.43 -11.62
C GLY A 185 19.56 -8.80 -13.06
N ASP A 186 18.27 -8.99 -13.35
CA ASP A 186 17.77 -9.35 -14.68
C ASP A 186 17.36 -8.08 -15.44
N ALA A 187 18.35 -7.43 -16.06
CA ALA A 187 18.18 -6.14 -16.73
C ALA A 187 17.17 -6.21 -17.88
N GLU A 188 17.12 -7.33 -18.61
CA GLU A 188 16.18 -7.54 -19.71
C GLU A 188 14.74 -7.61 -19.19
N LYS A 189 14.47 -8.42 -18.15
CA LYS A 189 13.14 -8.47 -17.54
C LYS A 189 12.72 -7.12 -16.94
N ASP A 190 13.64 -6.42 -16.28
CA ASP A 190 13.37 -5.09 -15.72
C ASP A 190 13.05 -4.08 -16.83
N GLN A 191 13.75 -4.13 -17.96
CA GLN A 191 13.48 -3.29 -19.13
C GLN A 191 12.13 -3.61 -19.76
N VAL A 192 11.76 -4.89 -19.90
CA VAL A 192 10.46 -5.33 -20.42
C VAL A 192 9.33 -4.82 -19.52
N ILE A 193 9.45 -4.99 -18.20
CA ILE A 193 8.47 -4.50 -17.22
C ILE A 193 8.38 -2.97 -17.26
N GLY A 194 9.52 -2.27 -17.28
CA GLY A 194 9.58 -0.81 -17.36
C GLY A 194 8.90 -0.28 -18.63
N SER A 195 9.20 -0.89 -19.77
CA SER A 195 8.62 -0.52 -21.07
C SER A 195 7.11 -0.77 -21.09
N LYS A 196 6.64 -1.90 -20.55
CA LYS A 196 5.21 -2.19 -20.39
C LYS A 196 4.54 -1.14 -19.50
N MET A 197 5.15 -0.78 -18.39
CA MET A 197 4.62 0.24 -17.46
C MET A 197 4.51 1.62 -18.12
N LEU A 198 5.53 2.05 -18.87
CA LEU A 198 5.54 3.31 -19.60
C LEU A 198 4.54 3.35 -20.76
N TYR A 199 4.35 2.22 -21.43
CA TYR A 199 3.32 2.09 -22.47
C TYR A 199 1.92 2.22 -21.86
N LEU A 200 1.64 1.49 -20.77
CA LEU A 200 0.36 1.54 -20.07
C LEU A 200 0.10 2.92 -19.46
N SER A 201 1.11 3.62 -18.95
CA SER A 201 0.92 4.92 -18.29
C SER A 201 0.36 5.99 -19.21
N LYS A 202 0.54 5.83 -20.54
CA LYS A 202 0.03 6.73 -21.58
C LYS A 202 -1.41 6.41 -21.99
N LYS A 203 -1.99 5.30 -21.54
CA LYS A 203 -3.37 4.91 -21.86
C LYS A 203 -4.39 5.52 -20.90
N GLN A 204 -5.58 5.79 -21.45
CA GLN A 204 -6.77 6.08 -20.67
C GLN A 204 -7.41 4.79 -20.14
N ASN A 205 -8.34 4.92 -19.20
CA ASN A 205 -9.12 3.80 -18.69
C ASN A 205 -10.46 3.73 -19.44
N THR A 206 -10.48 2.97 -20.54
CA THR A 206 -11.67 2.81 -21.39
C THR A 206 -12.84 2.15 -20.65
N LEU A 207 -12.56 1.26 -19.69
CA LEU A 207 -13.62 0.68 -18.86
C LEU A 207 -14.25 1.75 -17.96
N GLN A 208 -13.45 2.60 -17.32
CA GLN A 208 -13.98 3.73 -16.55
C GLN A 208 -14.90 4.61 -17.42
N GLU A 209 -14.45 5.00 -18.61
CA GLU A 209 -15.24 5.80 -19.55
C GLU A 209 -16.59 5.14 -19.88
N SER A 210 -16.60 3.82 -20.12
CA SER A 210 -17.83 3.08 -20.40
C SER A 210 -18.77 3.01 -19.19
N ILE A 211 -18.25 2.72 -18.00
CA ILE A 211 -19.04 2.63 -16.76
C ILE A 211 -19.70 3.98 -16.46
N ASP A 212 -18.95 5.07 -16.63
CA ASP A 212 -19.42 6.43 -16.36
C ASP A 212 -20.44 6.87 -17.42
N ARG A 213 -20.17 6.65 -18.71
CA ARG A 213 -21.10 6.96 -19.82
C ARG A 213 -22.42 6.22 -19.70
N ASP A 214 -22.37 4.93 -19.38
CA ASP A 214 -23.55 4.06 -19.36
C ASP A 214 -24.27 4.08 -17.99
N GLY A 215 -23.71 4.80 -17.01
CA GLY A 215 -24.25 4.98 -15.67
C GLY A 215 -24.37 3.67 -14.89
N LEU A 216 -23.57 2.66 -15.24
CA LEU A 216 -23.70 1.28 -14.74
C LEU A 216 -23.51 1.16 -13.23
N ALA A 217 -22.77 2.10 -12.63
CA ALA A 217 -22.53 2.12 -11.20
C ALA A 217 -23.79 2.36 -10.36
N ASN A 218 -24.80 3.04 -10.93
CA ASN A 218 -26.02 3.44 -10.22
C ASN A 218 -27.25 2.63 -10.64
N ARG A 219 -27.06 1.52 -11.35
CA ARG A 219 -28.14 0.70 -11.93
C ARG A 219 -28.15 -0.71 -11.33
N PRO A 220 -28.65 -0.90 -10.09
CA PRO A 220 -28.63 -2.20 -9.41
C PRO A 220 -29.38 -3.29 -10.18
N SER A 221 -30.41 -2.94 -10.95
CA SER A 221 -31.18 -3.88 -11.77
C SER A 221 -30.36 -4.62 -12.84
N LYS A 222 -29.23 -4.03 -13.28
CA LYS A 222 -28.31 -4.62 -14.26
C LYS A 222 -27.36 -5.65 -13.65
N TRP A 223 -27.31 -5.77 -12.33
CA TRP A 223 -26.39 -6.66 -11.64
C TRP A 223 -27.15 -7.82 -11.01
N GLN A 224 -26.57 -9.02 -11.09
CA GLN A 224 -27.04 -10.20 -10.39
C GLN A 224 -25.91 -10.70 -9.50
N ARG A 225 -26.20 -10.92 -8.21
CA ARG A 225 -25.22 -11.46 -7.27
C ARG A 225 -24.81 -12.87 -7.73
N MET A 226 -23.51 -13.15 -7.67
CA MET A 226 -23.02 -14.51 -7.88
C MET A 226 -23.33 -15.37 -6.66
N ASP A 227 -23.88 -16.55 -6.92
CA ASP A 227 -23.92 -17.67 -5.99
C ASP A 227 -22.80 -18.67 -6.33
N THR A 228 -22.61 -19.68 -5.48
CA THR A 228 -21.63 -20.75 -5.68
C THR A 228 -21.85 -21.56 -6.95
N SER A 229 -23.05 -21.52 -7.53
CA SER A 229 -23.44 -22.21 -8.77
C SER A 229 -23.34 -21.34 -10.02
N SER A 230 -22.94 -20.08 -9.90
CA SER A 230 -22.88 -19.16 -11.04
C SER A 230 -21.73 -19.53 -11.99
N GLU A 231 -22.08 -20.20 -13.09
CA GLU A 231 -21.18 -20.44 -14.22
C GLU A 231 -20.89 -19.11 -14.92
N ILE A 232 -19.62 -18.74 -14.92
CA ILE A 232 -19.11 -17.57 -15.63
C ILE A 232 -17.81 -17.98 -16.28
N ASP A 233 -17.67 -17.67 -17.57
CA ASP A 233 -16.48 -17.98 -18.38
C ASP A 233 -15.35 -16.99 -18.09
N PHE A 234 -15.01 -16.83 -16.82
CA PHE A 234 -13.87 -16.02 -16.39
C PHE A 234 -12.58 -16.79 -16.71
N PRO A 235 -11.56 -16.14 -17.28
CA PRO A 235 -10.34 -16.82 -17.73
C PRO A 235 -9.57 -17.43 -16.55
N VAL A 236 -9.12 -18.67 -16.73
CA VAL A 236 -8.21 -19.33 -15.78
C VAL A 236 -6.82 -18.73 -15.96
N MET A 237 -6.27 -18.18 -14.87
CA MET A 237 -5.02 -17.42 -14.87
C MET A 237 -3.97 -18.12 -14.00
N THR A 238 -2.71 -18.05 -14.41
CA THR A 238 -1.57 -18.50 -13.60
C THR A 238 -1.12 -17.43 -12.59
N GLU A 239 -0.26 -17.80 -11.64
CA GLU A 239 0.36 -16.82 -10.76
C GLU A 239 1.22 -15.80 -11.54
N GLU A 240 1.80 -16.23 -12.65
CA GLU A 240 2.57 -15.35 -13.54
C GLU A 240 1.67 -14.32 -14.23
N ASP A 241 0.50 -14.73 -14.73
CA ASP A 241 -0.48 -13.82 -15.33
C ASP A 241 -0.93 -12.75 -14.32
N LEU A 242 -1.20 -13.17 -13.09
CA LEU A 242 -1.56 -12.27 -11.99
C LEU A 242 -0.43 -11.30 -11.64
N ARG A 243 0.82 -11.75 -11.62
CA ARG A 243 2.00 -10.90 -11.40
C ARG A 243 2.20 -9.91 -12.55
N ASN A 244 1.97 -10.35 -13.79
CA ASN A 244 2.05 -9.52 -14.99
C ASN A 244 0.93 -8.48 -15.07
N LEU A 245 -0.25 -8.78 -14.51
CA LEU A 245 -1.39 -7.86 -14.39
C LEU A 245 -1.18 -6.83 -13.28
N THR A 246 -0.74 -7.26 -12.10
CA THR A 246 -0.56 -6.39 -10.92
C THR A 246 0.74 -5.56 -10.96
N LEU A 247 1.74 -6.05 -11.70
CA LEU A 247 3.10 -5.50 -11.81
C LEU A 247 3.82 -5.40 -10.45
N GLY A 248 3.39 -6.22 -9.48
CA GLY A 248 3.94 -6.26 -8.13
C GLY A 248 3.22 -7.24 -7.21
N VAL A 249 3.97 -7.84 -6.28
CA VAL A 249 3.44 -8.88 -5.39
C VAL A 249 2.62 -8.34 -4.22
N TYR A 250 2.74 -7.05 -3.90
CA TYR A 250 2.07 -6.46 -2.73
C TYR A 250 0.54 -6.60 -2.80
N GLN A 251 -0.05 -6.31 -3.97
CA GLN A 251 -1.50 -6.43 -4.15
C GLN A 251 -1.96 -7.89 -4.03
N LEU A 252 -1.18 -8.85 -4.54
CA LEU A 252 -1.48 -10.28 -4.45
C LEU A 252 -1.37 -10.82 -3.01
N LYS A 253 -0.42 -10.33 -2.21
CA LYS A 253 -0.34 -10.68 -0.79
C LYS A 253 -1.61 -10.31 -0.01
N LEU A 254 -2.28 -9.23 -0.43
CA LEU A 254 -3.52 -8.76 0.19
C LEU A 254 -4.77 -9.45 -0.37
N ALA A 255 -4.70 -9.98 -1.59
CA ALA A 255 -5.82 -10.65 -2.24
C ALA A 255 -6.39 -11.77 -1.36
N ARG A 256 -5.53 -12.60 -0.76
CA ARG A 256 -5.96 -13.70 0.14
C ARG A 256 -6.82 -13.23 1.31
N ALA A 257 -6.42 -12.13 1.96
CA ALA A 257 -7.15 -11.60 3.11
C ALA A 257 -8.52 -11.03 2.70
N TYR A 258 -8.59 -10.34 1.56
CA TYR A 258 -9.89 -9.88 1.04
C TYR A 258 -10.77 -11.06 0.61
N THR A 259 -10.21 -12.09 -0.03
CA THR A 259 -10.98 -13.30 -0.38
C THR A 259 -11.51 -14.03 0.85
N GLN A 260 -10.81 -13.99 1.99
CA GLN A 260 -11.35 -14.52 3.24
C GLN A 260 -12.65 -13.79 3.63
N GLU A 261 -12.69 -12.46 3.51
CA GLU A 261 -13.92 -11.69 3.76
C GLU A 261 -15.03 -12.05 2.75
N HIS A 262 -14.68 -12.34 1.49
CA HIS A 262 -15.63 -12.81 0.48
C HIS A 262 -16.27 -14.15 0.83
N MET A 263 -15.49 -15.07 1.38
CA MET A 263 -15.96 -16.40 1.77
C MET A 263 -16.67 -16.39 3.13
N SER A 264 -16.52 -15.33 3.92
CA SER A 264 -17.21 -15.20 5.20
C SER A 264 -18.66 -14.75 5.04
N GLU A 265 -19.52 -15.19 5.97
CA GLU A 265 -20.94 -14.78 6.02
C GLU A 265 -21.13 -13.29 6.33
N SER A 266 -20.06 -12.56 6.70
CA SER A 266 -20.11 -11.16 7.15
C SER A 266 -20.37 -10.12 6.04
N GLY A 267 -20.43 -10.52 4.77
CA GLY A 267 -20.94 -9.68 3.66
C GLY A 267 -20.03 -8.52 3.22
N GLY A 268 -18.77 -8.47 3.67
CA GLY A 268 -17.83 -7.39 3.34
C GLY A 268 -17.37 -7.37 1.88
N TYR A 269 -17.58 -8.46 1.13
CA TYR A 269 -17.13 -8.59 -0.25
C TYR A 269 -18.13 -9.41 -1.07
N GLU A 270 -18.82 -8.74 -1.99
CA GLU A 270 -19.78 -9.36 -2.91
C GLU A 270 -19.35 -9.18 -4.37
N VAL A 271 -19.50 -10.25 -5.18
CA VAL A 271 -19.29 -10.24 -6.63
C VAL A 271 -20.63 -10.39 -7.33
N SER A 272 -20.84 -9.62 -8.39
CA SER A 272 -22.05 -9.62 -9.20
C SER A 272 -21.71 -9.64 -10.68
N VAL A 273 -22.48 -10.40 -11.47
CA VAL A 273 -22.41 -10.43 -12.93
C VAL A 273 -23.34 -9.40 -13.56
N CYS A 274 -22.94 -8.87 -14.71
CA CYS A 274 -23.80 -7.98 -15.48
C CYS A 274 -24.80 -8.79 -16.32
N LYS A 275 -26.09 -8.48 -16.21
CA LYS A 275 -27.17 -9.18 -16.93
C LYS A 275 -27.20 -8.89 -18.43
N VAL A 276 -26.52 -7.82 -18.87
CA VAL A 276 -26.51 -7.38 -20.27
C VAL A 276 -25.17 -7.61 -20.96
N ASP A 277 -24.13 -7.94 -20.20
CA ASP A 277 -22.78 -8.17 -20.71
C ASP A 277 -22.14 -9.29 -19.89
N ALA A 278 -22.07 -10.50 -20.45
CA ALA A 278 -21.53 -11.68 -19.78
C ALA A 278 -20.04 -11.52 -19.41
N ASN A 279 -19.34 -10.61 -20.09
CA ASN A 279 -17.91 -10.35 -19.97
C ASN A 279 -17.57 -9.26 -18.94
N LEU A 280 -18.58 -8.80 -18.18
CA LEU A 280 -18.44 -7.73 -17.20
C LEU A 280 -18.94 -8.18 -15.82
N ILE A 281 -18.04 -8.10 -14.84
CA ILE A 281 -18.38 -8.28 -13.42
C ILE A 281 -18.18 -6.99 -12.63
N SER A 282 -18.96 -6.86 -11.55
CA SER A 282 -18.82 -5.83 -10.53
C SER A 282 -18.52 -6.50 -9.20
N ALA A 283 -17.76 -5.82 -8.34
CA ALA A 283 -17.63 -6.22 -6.94
C ALA A 283 -17.75 -5.01 -6.01
N LYS A 284 -18.24 -5.27 -4.80
CA LYS A 284 -18.25 -4.30 -3.69
C LYS A 284 -17.38 -4.87 -2.58
N ILE A 285 -16.34 -4.14 -2.19
CA ILE A 285 -15.34 -4.58 -1.21
C ILE A 285 -15.22 -3.57 -0.08
N GLN A 286 -15.30 -4.05 1.16
CA GLN A 286 -15.13 -3.27 2.38
C GLN A 286 -13.70 -2.73 2.51
N SER A 287 -13.56 -1.50 2.99
CA SER A 287 -12.25 -0.89 3.25
C SER A 287 -11.62 -1.51 4.50
N ARG A 288 -10.45 -2.14 4.32
CA ARG A 288 -9.62 -2.66 5.44
C ARG A 288 -9.23 -1.62 6.50
N HIS A 289 -9.36 -0.34 6.18
CA HIS A 289 -8.94 0.77 7.06
C HIS A 289 -10.10 1.54 7.67
N ILE A 290 -11.31 1.41 7.12
CA ILE A 290 -12.46 2.25 7.48
C ILE A 290 -13.72 1.40 7.39
N SER A 291 -14.31 1.05 8.53
CA SER A 291 -15.50 0.19 8.61
C SER A 291 -16.75 0.76 7.92
N SER A 292 -16.88 2.09 7.81
CA SER A 292 -18.02 2.72 7.13
C SER A 292 -17.88 2.85 5.61
N LYS A 293 -16.78 2.37 5.02
CA LYS A 293 -16.45 2.63 3.62
C LYS A 293 -16.30 1.36 2.82
N ALA A 294 -17.13 1.19 1.79
CA ALA A 294 -16.94 0.18 0.75
C ALA A 294 -16.54 0.81 -0.59
N TYR A 295 -15.84 0.03 -1.41
CA TYR A 295 -15.42 0.40 -2.76
C TYR A 295 -16.11 -0.48 -3.78
N GLN A 296 -16.75 0.14 -4.76
CA GLN A 296 -17.27 -0.53 -5.95
C GLN A 296 -16.17 -0.61 -7.01
N LEU A 297 -16.11 -1.73 -7.72
CA LEU A 297 -15.19 -1.95 -8.83
C LEU A 297 -15.83 -2.80 -9.92
N TRP A 298 -15.21 -2.75 -11.10
CA TRP A 298 -15.58 -3.51 -12.29
C TRP A 298 -14.36 -4.16 -12.92
N VAL A 299 -14.56 -5.34 -13.49
CA VAL A 299 -13.57 -6.08 -14.27
C VAL A 299 -14.23 -6.54 -15.56
N PHE A 300 -13.60 -6.19 -16.69
CA PHE A 300 -13.99 -6.62 -18.03
C PHE A 300 -12.96 -7.63 -18.53
N PHE A 301 -13.41 -8.73 -19.11
CA PHE A 301 -12.58 -9.87 -19.49
C PHE A 301 -13.11 -10.55 -20.75
N ASP A 302 -12.28 -11.38 -21.38
CA ASP A 302 -12.69 -12.32 -22.41
C ASP A 302 -12.30 -13.75 -21.99
N GLU A 303 -12.53 -14.71 -22.88
CA GLU A 303 -12.23 -16.13 -22.66
C GLU A 303 -10.74 -16.39 -22.35
N CYS A 304 -9.85 -15.47 -22.73
CA CYS A 304 -8.40 -15.62 -22.60
C CYS A 304 -7.83 -14.84 -21.42
N THR A 305 -8.31 -13.61 -21.15
CA THR A 305 -7.67 -12.73 -20.17
C THR A 305 -8.54 -11.56 -19.69
N VAL A 306 -8.05 -10.86 -18.68
CA VAL A 306 -8.64 -9.61 -18.18
C VAL A 306 -8.25 -8.45 -19.09
N GLN A 307 -9.25 -7.82 -19.69
CA GLN A 307 -9.10 -6.74 -20.68
C GLN A 307 -9.10 -5.35 -20.05
N GLY A 308 -9.78 -5.17 -18.91
CA GLY A 308 -9.83 -3.87 -18.23
C GLY A 308 -10.37 -3.94 -16.81
N TRP A 309 -10.05 -2.93 -16.01
CA TRP A 309 -10.55 -2.79 -14.64
C TRP A 309 -10.73 -1.34 -14.25
N TYR A 310 -11.70 -1.09 -13.38
CA TYR A 310 -11.91 0.21 -12.75
C TYR A 310 -12.39 0.01 -11.32
N CYS A 311 -11.81 0.73 -10.36
CA CYS A 311 -12.26 0.70 -8.98
C CYS A 311 -12.41 2.12 -8.46
N LYS A 312 -13.47 2.43 -7.71
CA LYS A 312 -13.70 3.74 -7.08
C LYS A 312 -12.74 4.07 -5.93
N CYS A 313 -11.78 3.19 -5.62
CA CYS A 313 -10.76 3.50 -4.63
C CYS A 313 -9.80 4.58 -5.14
N ARG A 314 -9.05 5.22 -4.23
CA ARG A 314 -8.26 6.42 -4.52
C ARG A 314 -7.32 6.29 -5.73
N ALA A 315 -6.76 5.10 -5.96
CA ALA A 315 -5.83 4.82 -7.07
C ALA A 315 -6.42 3.83 -8.10
N GLY A 316 -7.72 3.53 -8.01
CA GLY A 316 -8.37 2.46 -8.77
C GLY A 316 -8.70 2.80 -10.23
N ALA A 317 -8.44 4.03 -10.67
CA ALA A 317 -8.54 4.46 -12.05
C ALA A 317 -7.31 4.07 -12.91
N ARG A 318 -6.18 3.70 -12.28
CA ARG A 318 -4.94 3.36 -13.01
C ARG A 318 -5.11 2.13 -13.89
N VAL A 319 -4.38 2.15 -15.00
CA VAL A 319 -4.18 1.01 -15.92
C VAL A 319 -2.77 0.42 -15.81
N VAL A 320 -1.85 1.14 -15.17
CA VAL A 320 -0.55 0.57 -14.77
C VAL A 320 -0.76 -0.25 -13.50
N GLY A 321 -0.86 -1.57 -13.66
CA GLY A 321 -1.13 -2.47 -12.55
C GLY A 321 -2.53 -2.27 -11.96
N THR A 322 -2.88 -3.04 -10.94
CA THR A 322 -4.22 -3.00 -10.33
C THR A 322 -4.16 -2.52 -8.89
N CYS A 323 -5.24 -1.98 -8.32
CA CYS A 323 -5.33 -1.78 -6.87
C CYS A 323 -5.56 -3.12 -6.15
N SER A 324 -5.39 -3.17 -4.83
CA SER A 324 -5.56 -4.42 -4.07
C SER A 324 -6.98 -5.00 -4.17
N HIS A 325 -8.00 -4.16 -4.33
CA HIS A 325 -9.39 -4.62 -4.50
C HIS A 325 -9.58 -5.37 -5.82
N VAL A 326 -9.13 -4.78 -6.93
CA VAL A 326 -9.20 -5.43 -8.26
C VAL A 326 -8.32 -6.68 -8.28
N ALA A 327 -7.10 -6.61 -7.73
CA ALA A 327 -6.22 -7.76 -7.62
C ALA A 327 -6.89 -8.91 -6.86
N SER A 328 -7.64 -8.61 -5.80
CA SER A 328 -8.38 -9.62 -5.05
C SER A 328 -9.46 -10.31 -5.88
N VAL A 329 -10.22 -9.54 -6.66
CA VAL A 329 -11.29 -10.09 -7.52
C VAL A 329 -10.71 -10.95 -8.61
N VAL A 330 -9.70 -10.47 -9.32
CA VAL A 330 -9.07 -11.24 -10.37
C VAL A 330 -8.34 -12.48 -9.81
N TRP A 331 -7.69 -12.36 -8.65
CA TRP A 331 -7.04 -13.48 -7.99
C TRP A 331 -8.06 -14.56 -7.57
N TYR A 332 -9.19 -14.17 -7.00
CA TYR A 332 -10.23 -15.14 -6.65
C TYR A 332 -10.84 -15.79 -7.88
N MET A 333 -11.29 -14.97 -8.84
CA MET A 333 -12.04 -15.40 -10.02
C MET A 333 -11.21 -16.21 -11.00
N GLY A 334 -9.96 -15.82 -11.25
CA GLY A 334 -9.11 -16.47 -12.26
C GLY A 334 -8.15 -17.52 -11.70
N PHE A 335 -7.89 -17.54 -10.40
CA PHE A 335 -6.90 -18.46 -9.82
C PHE A 335 -7.45 -19.26 -8.63
N ALA A 336 -7.89 -18.58 -7.58
CA ALA A 336 -8.17 -19.25 -6.31
C ALA A 336 -9.32 -20.26 -6.41
N ARG A 337 -10.42 -19.92 -7.10
CA ARG A 337 -11.60 -20.79 -7.25
C ARG A 337 -11.34 -22.06 -8.06
N HIS A 338 -10.23 -22.13 -8.79
CA HIS A 338 -9.84 -23.28 -9.63
C HIS A 338 -8.81 -24.18 -8.94
N LEU A 339 -8.33 -23.79 -7.75
CA LEU A 339 -7.48 -24.65 -6.95
C LEU A 339 -8.35 -25.61 -6.16
N ASP A 340 -8.12 -26.92 -6.34
CA ASP A 340 -8.71 -27.98 -5.51
C ASP A 340 -8.01 -28.04 -4.14
N LYS A 341 -7.92 -26.89 -3.48
CA LYS A 341 -7.21 -26.70 -2.21
C LYS A 341 -8.02 -25.78 -1.32
N THR A 342 -8.21 -26.21 -0.08
CA THR A 342 -8.63 -25.32 1.00
C THR A 342 -7.53 -24.30 1.25
N PHE A 343 -7.85 -23.02 1.18
CA PHE A 343 -6.92 -21.96 1.53
C PHE A 343 -6.76 -21.88 3.04
N ASP A 344 -5.52 -21.94 3.53
CA ASP A 344 -5.21 -21.64 4.92
C ASP A 344 -5.33 -20.12 5.11
N PHE A 345 -6.51 -19.72 5.57
CA PHE A 345 -6.86 -18.34 5.81
C PHE A 345 -6.31 -17.86 7.15
N SER A 346 -6.27 -16.54 7.35
CA SER A 346 -5.80 -16.00 8.63
C SER A 346 -6.74 -16.44 9.74
N LYS A 347 -6.18 -16.87 10.87
CA LYS A 347 -6.97 -17.25 12.03
C LYS A 347 -7.92 -16.12 12.41
N ASP A 348 -9.20 -16.45 12.56
CA ASP A 348 -10.19 -15.51 13.06
C ASP A 348 -9.96 -15.31 14.57
N TRP A 349 -9.49 -14.13 14.93
CA TRP A 349 -9.25 -13.76 16.32
C TRP A 349 -10.50 -13.19 17.01
N THR A 350 -11.54 -12.82 16.25
CA THR A 350 -12.75 -12.18 16.79
C THR A 350 -13.49 -13.11 17.75
N GLN A 351 -13.53 -14.41 17.45
CA GLN A 351 -14.14 -15.45 18.31
C GLN A 351 -13.52 -15.57 19.71
N TYR A 352 -12.30 -15.06 19.93
CA TYR A 352 -11.61 -15.10 21.22
C TYR A 352 -11.76 -13.79 22.01
N LEU A 353 -12.52 -12.83 21.49
CA LEU A 353 -12.72 -11.52 22.08
C LEU A 353 -14.21 -11.36 22.44
N GLN A 354 -14.46 -10.76 23.60
CA GLN A 354 -15.82 -10.39 24.01
C GLN A 354 -16.18 -9.05 23.37
N ASP A 355 -17.36 -8.98 22.76
CA ASP A 355 -17.90 -7.74 22.21
C ASP A 355 -18.77 -7.05 23.26
N ALA A 356 -18.23 -6.00 23.89
CA ALA A 356 -18.94 -5.21 24.90
C ALA A 356 -20.13 -4.42 24.32
N SER A 357 -20.26 -4.31 23.00
CA SER A 357 -21.44 -3.71 22.35
C SER A 357 -22.63 -4.67 22.24
N HIS A 358 -22.40 -5.97 22.47
CA HIS A 358 -23.45 -6.98 22.45
C HIS A 358 -24.10 -7.08 23.83
N THR A 359 -25.14 -6.28 24.06
CA THR A 359 -25.97 -6.40 25.28
C THR A 359 -26.85 -7.65 25.14
N PRO A 360 -26.78 -8.64 26.07
CA PRO A 360 -27.70 -9.77 26.05
C PRO A 360 -29.14 -9.27 26.20
N GLU A 361 -30.06 -9.79 25.39
CA GLU A 361 -31.48 -9.53 25.59
C GLU A 361 -31.90 -10.03 26.97
N PRO A 362 -32.67 -9.24 27.76
CA PRO A 362 -33.18 -9.71 29.04
C PRO A 362 -34.07 -10.93 28.78
N LEU A 363 -33.81 -12.01 29.52
CA LEU A 363 -34.65 -13.20 29.52
C LEU A 363 -36.11 -12.77 29.69
N SER A 364 -36.96 -13.09 28.71
CA SER A 364 -38.40 -12.95 28.85
C SER A 364 -38.82 -13.82 30.03
N VAL A 365 -39.21 -13.18 31.11
CA VAL A 365 -39.92 -13.86 32.19
C VAL A 365 -41.28 -14.20 31.59
N ASP A 366 -41.55 -15.49 31.36
CA ASP A 366 -42.89 -15.95 31.02
C ASP A 366 -43.80 -15.57 32.19
N GLU A 367 -44.50 -14.44 32.09
CA GLU A 367 -45.69 -14.18 32.89
C GLU A 367 -46.76 -15.16 32.41
N SER A 368 -46.79 -16.33 33.04
CA SER A 368 -47.94 -17.21 32.97
C SER A 368 -49.10 -16.51 33.70
N ASP A 369 -49.94 -15.83 32.93
CA ASP A 369 -51.28 -15.41 33.35
C ASP A 369 -52.09 -16.64 33.79
N ASP A 370 -52.28 -16.80 35.09
CA ASP A 370 -53.31 -17.66 35.66
C ASP A 370 -54.50 -16.79 36.05
N GLU A 371 -55.24 -16.29 35.06
CA GLU A 371 -56.61 -15.82 35.26
C GLU A 371 -57.58 -16.97 35.03
N GLY A 372 -58.11 -17.48 36.14
CA GLY A 372 -59.15 -18.50 36.15
C GLY A 372 -60.27 -18.20 37.14
N LYS A 373 -61.20 -17.32 36.72
CA LYS A 373 -62.68 -17.36 37.00
C LYS A 373 -63.11 -17.11 38.46
N THR A 374 -64.27 -16.54 38.82
CA THR A 374 -65.49 -15.97 38.20
C THR A 374 -66.25 -15.35 39.39
N GLU A 375 -67.00 -14.26 39.23
CA GLU A 375 -68.48 -14.14 39.27
C GLU A 375 -68.68 -12.65 39.66
N GLU A 376 -69.44 -11.78 39.00
CA GLU A 376 -70.80 -11.87 38.44
C GLU A 376 -70.99 -10.78 37.37
#